data_AF-A0AA38TX72-F1
#
_entry.id   AF-A0AA38TX72-F1
#
_cell.length_a   1.000
_cell.length_b   1.000
_cell.length_c   1.000
_cell.angle_alpha   90.00
_cell.angle_beta   90.00
_cell.angle_gamma   90.00
#
_symmetry.space_group_name_H-M   'P 1'
#
loop_
_entity.id
_entity.type
_entity.pdbx_description
1 polymer ?
#
loop_
_entity_poly.entity_id
_entity_poly.type
_entity_poly.pdbx_seq_one_letter_code
_entity_poly.pdbx_strand_id
1 'polypeptide(L)'
;MLYILFNSSVPEFNVSELETLFSAIVAKKTTSKDADKKKATSEKIQLIDLRRANNTEIMLTKVNMPLPEMVPAILAMDDTRLDSDQVENILKFCPTKQEMDQLKYFLELMKVPRIEAKLNVFLFKIQFNAQLAEIKKSLNMVLASKSPTLLDFHEDLVSLEAASKIQMKQLAEEMQSIIKGLEKVQQELAASANDGPVSEVFHKVDIHDEYSSPVADPGFLDSDGTFKTLKEFIGVAEAEVTSVTNLYAIAGRNADALALYFGEDPARCPFEQVTQTLLHFVRDFQKSHEENLKQEVELEKKKVARRRERKAKENENTESCAQHRSKVYASAPLLLVLEEIEDRDGWEGLGWVSSKKLV
;
A
#
# COMPACT_ATOMS: atom_id res chain seq x y z
N MET A 1 4.76 -26.44 26.22
CA MET A 1 4.43 -27.64 27.03
C MET A 1 2.96 -27.72 27.46
N LEU A 2 2.13 -26.67 27.30
CA LEU A 2 0.66 -26.75 27.52
C LEU A 2 -0.12 -27.38 26.36
N TYR A 3 0.43 -27.41 25.13
CA TYR A 3 -0.28 -27.91 23.94
C TYR A 3 -0.32 -29.45 23.82
N ILE A 4 0.47 -30.17 24.65
CA ILE A 4 0.61 -31.63 24.56
C ILE A 4 -0.30 -32.35 25.58
N LEU A 5 -0.81 -31.65 26.61
CA LEU A 5 -1.62 -32.25 27.67
C LEU A 5 -3.15 -32.23 27.42
N PHE A 6 -3.61 -31.72 26.27
CA PHE A 6 -5.05 -31.57 25.99
C PHE A 6 -5.66 -32.71 25.16
N ASN A 7 -4.91 -33.79 24.88
CA ASN A 7 -5.35 -34.83 23.93
C ASN A 7 -5.60 -36.22 24.57
N SER A 8 -6.12 -36.25 25.80
CA SER A 8 -6.40 -37.51 26.50
C SER A 8 -7.84 -38.01 26.41
N SER A 9 -8.74 -37.33 25.69
CA SER A 9 -10.07 -37.87 25.37
C SER A 9 -10.63 -37.14 24.17
N VAL A 10 -10.75 -37.82 23.02
CA VAL A 10 -11.52 -37.31 21.87
C VAL A 10 -12.96 -37.15 22.34
N PRO A 11 -13.54 -35.93 22.40
CA PRO A 11 -14.94 -35.80 22.71
C PRO A 11 -15.72 -36.37 21.52
N GLU A 12 -16.61 -37.33 21.76
CA GLU A 12 -17.57 -37.81 20.75
C GLU A 12 -18.51 -36.66 20.39
N PHE A 13 -18.12 -35.89 19.38
CA PHE A 13 -18.99 -34.87 18.81
C PHE A 13 -19.97 -35.55 17.84
N ASN A 14 -21.26 -35.46 18.15
CA ASN A 14 -22.31 -35.90 17.25
C ASN A 14 -22.47 -34.89 16.10
N VAL A 15 -21.67 -35.10 15.04
CA VAL A 15 -21.61 -34.22 13.87
C VAL A 15 -22.99 -34.07 13.20
N SER A 16 -23.83 -35.10 13.23
CA SER A 16 -25.19 -35.06 12.66
C SER A 16 -26.14 -34.14 13.43
N GLU A 17 -25.96 -33.99 14.75
CA GLU A 17 -26.74 -33.05 15.56
C GLU A 17 -26.36 -31.60 15.26
N LEU A 18 -25.06 -31.32 15.12
CA LEU A 18 -24.54 -30.01 14.73
C LEU A 18 -24.99 -29.61 13.31
N GLU A 19 -25.01 -30.54 12.36
CA GLU A 19 -25.53 -30.29 11.01
C GLU A 19 -27.04 -29.96 11.02
N THR A 20 -27.80 -30.58 11.93
CA THR A 20 -29.25 -30.32 12.05
C THR A 20 -29.53 -28.96 12.72
N LEU A 21 -28.74 -28.60 13.74
CA LEU A 21 -28.90 -27.34 14.48
C LEU A 21 -28.39 -26.11 13.71
N PHE A 22 -27.40 -26.27 12.83
CA PHE A 22 -26.72 -25.17 12.14
C PHE A 22 -26.86 -25.20 10.61
N SER A 23 -27.70 -26.07 10.04
CA SER A 23 -27.98 -26.02 8.59
C SER A 23 -28.71 -24.73 8.22
N ALA A 24 -28.14 -24.00 7.26
CA ALA A 24 -28.71 -22.77 6.69
C ALA A 24 -29.96 -23.04 5.83
N ILE A 25 -30.34 -24.30 5.62
CA ILE A 25 -31.48 -24.71 4.79
C ILE A 25 -32.48 -25.44 5.69
N VAL A 26 -33.57 -24.75 6.04
CA VAL A 26 -34.73 -25.37 6.70
C VAL A 26 -35.31 -26.41 5.74
N ALA A 27 -35.23 -27.68 6.12
CA ALA A 27 -35.83 -28.78 5.36
C ALA A 27 -37.34 -28.55 5.23
N LYS A 28 -37.79 -28.26 4.01
CA LYS A 28 -39.21 -28.13 3.67
C LYS A 28 -39.81 -29.54 3.68
N LYS A 29 -40.57 -29.89 4.72
CA LYS A 29 -41.43 -31.08 4.72
C LYS A 29 -42.32 -31.04 3.47
N THR A 30 -42.14 -32.04 2.62
CA THR A 30 -42.94 -32.29 1.43
C THR A 30 -44.33 -32.77 1.83
N THR A 31 -45.34 -31.94 1.60
CA THR A 31 -46.67 -32.42 1.22
C THR A 31 -47.13 -31.60 0.01
N SER A 32 -47.61 -32.34 -0.99
CA SER A 32 -47.91 -31.90 -2.35
C SER A 32 -49.28 -31.23 -2.50
N LYS A 33 -49.38 -30.35 -3.52
CA LYS A 33 -50.57 -29.65 -4.07
C LYS A 33 -51.06 -28.49 -3.19
N ASP A 34 -51.22 -27.26 -3.67
CA ASP A 34 -51.95 -26.83 -4.86
C ASP A 34 -51.45 -25.49 -5.41
N ALA A 35 -51.83 -25.20 -6.65
CA ALA A 35 -51.56 -23.94 -7.33
C ALA A 35 -52.28 -22.75 -6.69
N ASP A 36 -51.58 -21.66 -6.36
CA ASP A 36 -52.17 -20.33 -6.49
C ASP A 36 -51.13 -19.17 -6.47
N LYS A 37 -51.51 -18.10 -7.16
CA LYS A 37 -50.88 -16.79 -7.38
C LYS A 37 -49.68 -16.40 -6.50
N LYS A 38 -48.53 -16.16 -7.15
CA LYS A 38 -47.51 -15.21 -6.67
C LYS A 38 -48.12 -13.81 -6.62
N LYS A 39 -48.64 -13.43 -5.46
CA LYS A 39 -48.90 -12.02 -5.12
C LYS A 39 -47.54 -11.38 -4.89
N ALA A 40 -47.14 -10.46 -5.77
CA ALA A 40 -45.96 -9.63 -5.56
C ALA A 40 -46.17 -8.87 -4.23
N THR A 41 -45.48 -9.30 -3.18
CA THR A 41 -45.38 -8.52 -1.95
C THR A 41 -44.50 -7.34 -2.28
N SER A 42 -45.10 -6.16 -2.42
CA SER A 42 -44.36 -4.90 -2.45
C SER A 42 -43.47 -4.86 -1.21
N GLU A 43 -42.14 -4.79 -1.39
CA GLU A 43 -41.23 -4.46 -0.30
C GLU A 43 -41.57 -3.05 0.18
N LYS A 44 -42.34 -2.96 1.27
CA LYS A 44 -42.63 -1.69 1.92
C LYS A 44 -41.38 -1.27 2.69
N ILE A 45 -40.64 -0.32 2.14
CA ILE A 45 -39.53 0.34 2.84
C ILE A 45 -40.14 1.17 3.97
N GLN A 46 -39.90 0.74 5.21
CA GLN A 46 -40.41 1.42 6.40
C GLN A 46 -39.38 2.47 6.87
N LEU A 47 -39.61 3.73 6.49
CA LEU A 47 -38.73 4.88 6.79
C LEU A 47 -39.04 5.57 8.12
N ILE A 48 -40.16 5.23 8.76
CA ILE A 48 -40.65 5.82 10.02
C ILE A 48 -40.65 4.72 11.09
N ASP A 49 -40.31 5.07 12.33
CA ASP A 49 -40.33 4.17 13.48
C ASP A 49 -41.64 3.36 13.55
N LEU A 50 -41.52 2.08 13.89
CA LEU A 50 -42.60 1.11 13.85
C LEU A 50 -43.80 1.54 14.70
N ARG A 51 -43.57 2.14 15.87
CA ARG A 51 -44.66 2.60 16.73
C ARG A 51 -45.39 3.77 16.09
N ARG A 52 -44.66 4.71 15.49
CA ARG A 52 -45.26 5.87 14.82
C ARG A 52 -45.98 5.48 13.53
N ALA A 53 -45.39 4.59 12.72
CA ALA A 53 -46.00 4.06 11.51
C ALA A 53 -47.31 3.31 11.80
N ASN A 54 -47.31 2.42 12.81
CA ASN A 54 -48.50 1.67 13.20
C ASN A 54 -49.59 2.59 13.78
N ASN A 55 -49.22 3.59 14.59
CA ASN A 55 -50.19 4.56 15.12
C ASN A 55 -50.84 5.40 14.01
N THR A 56 -50.05 5.84 13.03
CA THR A 56 -50.55 6.54 11.84
C THR A 56 -51.45 5.63 11.00
N GLU A 57 -51.08 4.37 10.77
CA GLU A 57 -51.88 3.40 10.01
C GLU A 57 -53.24 3.12 10.68
N ILE A 58 -53.24 2.87 11.99
CA ILE A 58 -54.48 2.70 12.76
C ILE A 58 -55.36 3.94 12.66
N MET A 59 -54.79 5.15 12.74
CA MET A 59 -55.59 6.37 12.64
C MET A 59 -56.12 6.61 11.22
N LEU A 60 -55.34 6.34 10.18
CA LEU A 60 -55.79 6.45 8.79
C LEU A 60 -57.01 5.54 8.50
N THR A 61 -57.16 4.42 9.22
CA THR A 61 -58.38 3.60 9.13
C THR A 61 -59.60 4.21 9.84
N LYS A 62 -59.41 5.10 10.82
CA LYS A 62 -60.51 5.78 11.55
C LYS A 62 -61.04 7.02 10.83
N VAL A 63 -60.25 7.63 9.95
CA VAL A 63 -60.62 8.83 9.18
C VAL A 63 -61.64 8.51 8.06
N ASN A 64 -61.91 7.23 7.77
CA ASN A 64 -62.93 6.74 6.83
C ASN A 64 -63.02 7.49 5.47
N MET A 65 -61.89 8.05 5.01
CA MET A 65 -61.77 8.77 3.75
C MET A 65 -60.46 8.37 3.06
N PRO A 66 -60.50 7.92 1.79
CA PRO A 66 -59.28 7.58 1.04
C PRO A 66 -58.36 8.80 0.85
N LEU A 67 -57.05 8.59 0.89
CA LEU A 67 -56.02 9.62 0.64
C LEU A 67 -56.29 10.49 -0.61
N PRO A 68 -56.69 9.93 -1.77
CA PRO A 68 -57.00 10.71 -2.98
C PRO A 68 -58.22 11.64 -2.86
N GLU A 69 -59.13 11.35 -1.93
CA GLU A 69 -60.33 12.17 -1.66
C GLU A 69 -60.10 13.17 -0.53
N MET A 70 -59.24 12.82 0.42
CA MET A 70 -58.85 13.63 1.58
C MET A 70 -58.08 14.88 1.17
N VAL A 71 -57.14 14.77 0.23
CA VAL A 71 -56.34 15.93 -0.21
C VAL A 71 -57.22 17.03 -0.85
N PRO A 72 -58.12 16.72 -1.81
CA PRO A 72 -59.06 17.73 -2.34
C PRO A 72 -60.00 18.33 -1.27
N ALA A 73 -60.50 17.52 -0.33
CA ALA A 73 -61.40 18.02 0.73
C ALA A 73 -60.68 19.00 1.68
N ILE A 74 -59.43 18.71 2.05
CA ILE A 74 -58.58 19.62 2.84
C ILE A 74 -58.28 20.90 2.05
N LEU A 75 -57.93 20.79 0.76
CA LEU A 75 -57.62 21.94 -0.09
C LEU A 75 -58.84 22.82 -0.39
N ALA A 76 -60.04 22.24 -0.45
CA ALA A 76 -61.30 22.94 -0.66
C ALA A 76 -61.94 23.46 0.64
N MET A 77 -61.35 23.16 1.81
CA MET A 77 -61.89 23.50 3.14
C MET A 77 -63.36 23.06 3.32
N ASP A 78 -63.68 21.85 2.88
CA ASP A 78 -65.06 21.32 2.88
C ASP A 78 -65.45 20.76 4.27
N ASP A 79 -66.12 21.58 5.07
CA ASP A 79 -66.59 21.28 6.43
C ASP A 79 -67.78 20.31 6.47
N THR A 80 -68.36 19.98 5.31
CA THR A 80 -69.38 18.93 5.18
C THR A 80 -68.78 17.53 5.08
N ARG A 81 -67.49 17.44 4.72
CA ARG A 81 -66.77 16.17 4.49
C ARG A 81 -65.71 15.87 5.54
N LEU A 82 -65.18 16.89 6.22
CA LEU A 82 -64.19 16.75 7.29
C LEU A 82 -64.64 17.54 8.51
N ASP A 83 -64.97 16.84 9.59
CA ASP A 83 -65.34 17.47 10.86
C ASP A 83 -64.10 17.88 11.69
N SER A 84 -64.34 18.64 12.76
CA SER A 84 -63.27 19.16 13.64
C SER A 84 -62.40 18.05 14.24
N ASP A 85 -62.99 16.91 14.61
CA ASP A 85 -62.28 15.81 15.25
C ASP A 85 -61.38 15.10 14.23
N GLN A 86 -61.84 14.92 12.99
CA GLN A 86 -61.05 14.36 11.90
C GLN A 86 -59.87 15.26 11.53
N VAL A 87 -60.07 16.58 11.48
CA VAL A 87 -58.98 17.54 11.18
C VAL A 87 -57.93 17.59 12.30
N GLU A 88 -58.35 17.59 13.58
CA GLU A 88 -57.41 17.55 14.71
C GLU A 88 -56.59 16.25 14.72
N ASN A 89 -57.23 15.13 14.36
CA ASN A 89 -56.55 13.85 14.22
C ASN A 89 -55.56 13.86 13.05
N ILE A 90 -55.92 14.40 11.88
CA ILE A 90 -55.00 14.53 10.73
C ILE A 90 -53.77 15.38 11.11
N LEU A 91 -53.98 16.49 11.83
CA LEU A 91 -52.91 17.39 12.27
C LEU A 91 -51.89 16.69 13.19
N LYS A 92 -52.35 15.81 14.09
CA LYS A 92 -51.49 15.05 15.01
C LYS A 92 -50.54 14.07 14.32
N PHE A 93 -50.85 13.65 13.09
CA PHE A 93 -50.06 12.66 12.34
C PHE A 93 -49.41 13.23 11.07
N CYS A 94 -49.50 14.54 10.85
CA CYS A 94 -48.72 15.21 9.80
C CYS A 94 -47.21 14.91 9.97
N PRO A 95 -46.48 14.66 8.88
CA PRO A 95 -45.03 14.50 8.94
C PRO A 95 -44.38 15.71 9.60
N THR A 96 -43.52 15.45 10.58
CA THR A 96 -42.70 16.51 11.18
C THR A 96 -41.68 17.00 10.17
N LYS A 97 -41.18 18.21 10.35
CA LYS A 97 -40.12 18.79 9.51
C LYS A 97 -38.89 17.87 9.40
N GLN A 98 -38.51 17.22 10.50
CA GLN A 98 -37.40 16.27 10.54
C GLN A 98 -37.67 15.02 9.68
N GLU A 99 -38.88 14.47 9.72
CA GLU A 99 -39.28 13.32 8.90
C GLU A 99 -39.30 13.70 7.41
N MET A 100 -39.80 14.91 7.08
CA MET A 100 -39.76 15.42 5.71
C MET A 100 -38.33 15.60 5.19
N ASP A 101 -37.41 16.12 6.01
CA ASP A 101 -36.01 16.32 5.63
C ASP A 101 -35.27 14.97 5.45
N GLN A 102 -35.55 13.98 6.30
CA GLN A 102 -35.02 12.61 6.15
C GLN A 102 -35.52 11.94 4.87
N LEU A 103 -36.83 12.01 4.59
CA LEU A 103 -37.41 11.52 3.35
C LEU A 103 -36.79 12.19 2.12
N LYS A 104 -36.55 13.51 2.17
CA LYS A 104 -35.90 14.25 1.09
C LYS A 104 -34.47 13.78 0.82
N TYR A 105 -33.68 13.51 1.86
CA TYR A 105 -32.33 12.98 1.72
C TYR A 105 -32.30 11.60 1.03
N PHE A 106 -33.16 10.67 1.47
CA PHE A 106 -33.25 9.35 0.84
C PHE A 106 -33.81 9.43 -0.58
N LEU A 107 -34.81 10.27 -0.85
CA LEU A 107 -35.31 10.51 -2.20
C LEU A 107 -34.20 11.03 -3.13
N GLU A 108 -33.31 11.89 -2.64
CA GLU A 108 -32.19 12.40 -3.41
C GLU A 108 -31.13 11.31 -3.68
N LEU A 109 -30.85 10.45 -2.70
CA LEU A 109 -29.99 9.28 -2.89
C LEU A 109 -30.59 8.26 -3.86
N MET A 110 -31.92 8.08 -3.84
CA MET A 110 -32.65 7.18 -4.74
C MET A 110 -32.63 7.66 -6.19
N LYS A 111 -32.39 8.96 -6.46
CA LYS A 111 -32.14 9.45 -7.83
C LYS A 111 -30.83 8.92 -8.41
N VAL A 112 -29.90 8.46 -7.58
CA VAL A 112 -28.62 7.90 -8.04
C VAL A 112 -28.81 6.43 -8.41
N PRO A 113 -28.73 6.06 -9.71
CA PRO A 113 -28.93 4.67 -10.12
C PRO A 113 -27.81 3.79 -9.57
N ARG A 114 -28.19 2.65 -8.96
CA ARG A 114 -27.26 1.70 -8.34
C ARG A 114 -26.37 2.36 -7.27
N ILE A 115 -26.95 3.24 -6.44
CA ILE A 115 -26.23 3.99 -5.40
C ILE A 115 -25.37 3.10 -4.51
N GLU A 116 -25.88 1.96 -4.08
CA GLU A 116 -25.15 1.00 -3.23
C GLU A 116 -23.87 0.50 -3.92
N ALA A 117 -23.97 0.02 -5.16
CA ALA A 117 -22.82 -0.43 -5.93
C ALA A 117 -21.80 0.70 -6.14
N LYS A 118 -22.27 1.93 -6.39
CA LYS A 118 -21.41 3.11 -6.53
C LYS A 118 -20.70 3.48 -5.23
N LEU A 119 -21.39 3.42 -4.10
CA LEU A 119 -20.80 3.65 -2.78
C LEU A 119 -19.77 2.57 -2.43
N ASN A 120 -20.03 1.30 -2.76
CA ASN A 120 -19.07 0.22 -2.55
C ASN A 120 -17.80 0.40 -3.40
N VAL A 121 -17.93 0.78 -4.68
CA VAL A 121 -16.77 1.11 -5.54
C VAL A 121 -16.01 2.32 -4.99
N PHE A 122 -16.73 3.34 -4.53
CA PHE A 122 -16.11 4.54 -3.96
C PHE A 122 -15.35 4.24 -2.66
N LEU A 123 -15.94 3.42 -1.78
CA LEU A 123 -15.31 2.94 -0.56
C LEU A 123 -14.03 2.16 -0.86
N PHE A 124 -14.09 1.22 -1.81
CA PHE A 124 -12.92 0.45 -2.26
C PHE A 124 -11.81 1.38 -2.79
N LYS A 125 -12.15 2.35 -3.63
CA LYS A 125 -11.20 3.32 -4.18
C LYS A 125 -10.46 4.10 -3.08
N ILE A 126 -11.18 4.53 -2.04
CA ILE A 126 -10.59 5.25 -0.90
C ILE A 126 -9.65 4.34 -0.11
N GLN A 127 -10.01 3.07 0.08
CA GLN A 127 -9.25 2.13 0.90
C GLN A 127 -8.07 1.47 0.16
N PHE A 128 -8.09 1.43 -1.17
CA PHE A 128 -7.17 0.63 -1.99
C PHE A 128 -5.69 0.88 -1.69
N ASN A 129 -5.23 2.13 -1.74
CA ASN A 129 -3.82 2.44 -1.53
C ASN A 129 -3.36 2.14 -0.10
N ALA A 130 -4.23 2.37 0.89
CA ALA A 130 -3.92 2.08 2.29
C ALA A 130 -3.80 0.57 2.53
N GLN A 131 -4.75 -0.23 2.00
CA GLN A 131 -4.69 -1.68 2.08
C GLN A 131 -3.48 -2.25 1.35
N LEU A 132 -3.17 -1.74 0.15
CA LEU A 132 -2.01 -2.17 -0.63
C LEU A 132 -0.68 -1.85 0.08
N ALA A 133 -0.57 -0.68 0.70
CA ALA A 133 0.61 -0.30 1.49
C ALA A 133 0.83 -1.25 2.68
N GLU A 134 -0.24 -1.63 3.39
CA GLU A 134 -0.15 -2.54 4.53
C GLU A 134 0.28 -3.96 4.12
N ILE A 135 -0.19 -4.44 2.96
CA ILE A 135 0.25 -5.72 2.38
C ILE A 135 1.75 -5.64 2.02
N LYS A 136 2.18 -4.60 1.31
CA LYS A 136 3.60 -4.39 0.95
C LYS A 136 4.49 -4.36 2.18
N LYS A 137 4.07 -3.64 3.23
CA LYS A 137 4.76 -3.58 4.52
C LYS A 137 4.91 -4.96 5.16
N SER A 138 3.83 -5.73 5.20
CA SER A 138 3.82 -7.08 5.79
C SER A 138 4.82 -8.01 5.07
N LEU A 139 4.88 -7.94 3.73
CA LEU A 139 5.85 -8.71 2.93
C LEU A 139 7.29 -8.29 3.23
N ASN A 140 7.57 -7.00 3.28
CA ASN A 140 8.90 -6.48 3.59
C ASN A 140 9.36 -6.84 5.01
N MET A 141 8.44 -6.88 6.00
CA MET A 141 8.75 -7.37 7.33
C MET A 141 9.14 -8.86 7.34
N VAL A 142 8.42 -9.69 6.57
CA VAL A 142 8.75 -11.12 6.46
C VAL A 142 10.14 -11.28 5.85
N LEU A 143 10.45 -10.56 4.78
CA LEU A 143 11.79 -10.54 4.16
C LEU A 143 12.86 -10.15 5.17
N ALA A 144 12.69 -9.03 5.89
CA ALA A 144 13.63 -8.59 6.92
C ALA A 144 13.86 -9.62 8.03
N SER A 145 12.81 -10.34 8.43
CA SER A 145 12.89 -11.35 9.49
C SER A 145 13.54 -12.68 9.05
N LYS A 146 13.41 -13.05 7.77
CA LYS A 146 13.81 -14.35 7.26
C LYS A 146 15.12 -14.32 6.48
N SER A 147 15.42 -13.21 5.81
CA SER A 147 16.62 -13.04 5.00
C SER A 147 17.01 -11.55 4.98
N PRO A 148 17.72 -11.06 6.03
CA PRO A 148 18.12 -9.66 6.12
C PRO A 148 19.12 -9.25 5.04
N THR A 149 19.93 -10.20 4.55
CA THR A 149 20.88 -10.02 3.41
C THR A 149 20.19 -9.78 2.07
N LEU A 150 18.85 -9.85 2.02
CA LEU A 150 18.05 -9.58 0.84
C LEU A 150 17.49 -8.15 0.86
N LEU A 151 17.80 -7.36 1.88
CA LEU A 151 17.39 -5.94 1.97
C LEU A 151 18.40 -5.02 1.26
N ASP A 152 19.66 -5.43 1.21
CA ASP A 152 20.81 -4.72 0.65
C ASP A 152 21.25 -5.25 -0.71
N PHE A 153 20.49 -6.15 -1.35
CA PHE A 153 20.81 -6.70 -2.68
C PHE A 153 20.98 -5.62 -3.78
N HIS A 154 20.45 -4.42 -3.55
CA HIS A 154 20.62 -3.29 -4.46
C HIS A 154 22.07 -2.79 -4.51
N GLU A 155 22.86 -3.02 -3.47
CA GLU A 155 24.30 -2.74 -3.42
C GLU A 155 25.09 -3.64 -4.39
N ASP A 156 24.59 -4.84 -4.69
CA ASP A 156 25.20 -5.72 -5.70
C ASP A 156 24.86 -5.29 -7.14
N LEU A 157 23.91 -4.37 -7.31
CA LEU A 157 23.35 -3.95 -8.60
C LEU A 157 23.70 -2.50 -8.96
N VAL A 158 24.81 -1.95 -8.46
CA VAL A 158 25.24 -0.55 -8.69
C VAL A 158 25.37 -0.17 -10.17
N SER A 159 25.76 -1.11 -11.04
CA SER A 159 25.92 -0.86 -12.48
C SER A 159 24.60 -0.93 -13.25
N LEU A 160 23.50 -1.36 -12.62
CA LEU A 160 22.22 -1.60 -13.30
C LEU A 160 21.65 -0.31 -13.91
N GLU A 161 21.81 0.84 -13.25
CA GLU A 161 21.35 2.11 -13.79
C GLU A 161 22.10 2.49 -15.08
N ALA A 162 23.43 2.32 -15.11
CA ALA A 162 24.22 2.57 -16.31
C ALA A 162 23.87 1.56 -17.42
N ALA A 163 23.74 0.29 -17.05
CA ALA A 163 23.36 -0.79 -17.97
C ALA A 163 22.01 -0.53 -18.65
N SER A 164 21.01 -0.03 -17.91
CA SER A 164 19.67 0.26 -18.44
C SER A 164 19.61 1.35 -19.52
N LYS A 165 20.69 2.13 -19.65
CA LYS A 165 20.82 3.23 -20.64
C LYS A 165 21.58 2.79 -21.89
N ILE A 166 22.24 1.64 -21.86
CA ILE A 166 22.92 1.08 -23.03
C ILE A 166 21.87 0.76 -24.09
N GLN A 167 22.18 1.03 -25.36
CA GLN A 167 21.33 0.68 -26.49
C GLN A 167 22.15 -0.25 -27.41
N MET A 168 21.95 -1.55 -27.29
CA MET A 168 22.73 -2.60 -27.98
C MET A 168 22.67 -2.47 -29.50
N LYS A 169 21.53 -1.99 -30.01
CA LYS A 169 21.35 -1.71 -31.43
C LYS A 169 22.19 -0.53 -31.90
N GLN A 170 22.17 0.58 -31.16
CA GLN A 170 22.97 1.76 -31.46
C GLN A 170 24.47 1.43 -31.42
N LEU A 171 24.89 0.66 -30.41
CA LEU A 171 26.27 0.21 -30.28
C LEU A 171 26.72 -0.68 -31.46
N ALA A 172 25.84 -1.56 -31.96
CA ALA A 172 26.12 -2.33 -33.18
C ALA A 172 26.29 -1.42 -34.40
N GLU A 173 25.43 -0.41 -34.56
CA GLU A 173 25.49 0.51 -35.69
C GLU A 173 26.80 1.31 -35.70
N GLU A 174 27.24 1.79 -34.53
CA GLU A 174 28.54 2.48 -34.37
C GLU A 174 29.72 1.56 -34.68
N MET A 175 29.72 0.34 -34.13
CA MET A 175 30.77 -0.65 -34.39
C MET A 175 30.87 -0.98 -35.89
N GLN A 176 29.73 -1.17 -36.57
CA GLN A 176 29.69 -1.42 -38.01
C GLN A 176 30.19 -0.22 -38.82
N SER A 177 29.93 1.01 -38.36
CA SER A 177 30.46 2.22 -39.01
C SER A 177 31.99 2.27 -38.93
N ILE A 178 32.58 1.89 -37.78
CA ILE A 178 34.03 1.83 -37.60
C ILE A 178 34.65 0.76 -38.50
N ILE A 179 34.09 -0.45 -38.50
CA ILE A 179 34.55 -1.56 -39.36
C ILE A 179 34.59 -1.13 -40.83
N LYS A 180 33.48 -0.57 -41.33
CA LYS A 180 33.40 -0.07 -42.72
C LYS A 180 34.36 1.07 -43.01
N GLY A 181 34.61 1.94 -42.02
CA GLY A 181 35.61 3.00 -42.14
C GLY A 181 37.02 2.44 -42.34
N LEU A 182 37.40 1.45 -41.54
CA LEU A 182 38.69 0.78 -41.64
C LEU A 182 38.84 0.00 -42.96
N GLU A 183 37.80 -0.70 -43.41
CA GLU A 183 37.78 -1.38 -44.72
C GLU A 183 38.06 -0.41 -45.87
N LYS A 184 37.50 0.81 -45.83
CA LYS A 184 37.79 1.83 -46.85
C LYS A 184 39.23 2.31 -46.80
N VAL A 185 39.79 2.49 -45.60
CA VAL A 185 41.20 2.88 -45.43
C VAL A 185 42.15 1.81 -45.96
N GLN A 186 41.84 0.53 -45.73
CA GLN A 186 42.58 -0.60 -46.30
C GLN A 186 42.47 -0.66 -47.83
N GLN A 187 41.27 -0.45 -48.39
CA GLN A 187 41.06 -0.40 -49.84
C GLN A 187 41.86 0.72 -50.49
N GLU A 188 41.88 1.90 -49.87
CA GLU A 188 42.65 3.05 -50.36
C GLU A 188 44.16 2.77 -50.30
N LEU A 189 44.67 2.22 -49.19
CA LEU A 189 46.08 1.83 -49.09
C LEU A 189 46.48 0.79 -50.16
N ALA A 190 45.58 -0.15 -50.47
CA ALA A 190 45.82 -1.14 -51.51
C ALA A 190 45.79 -0.54 -52.92
N ALA A 191 44.89 0.42 -53.17
CA ALA A 191 44.79 1.13 -54.44
C ALA A 191 46.03 2.01 -54.68
N SER A 192 46.48 2.74 -53.65
CA SER A 192 47.57 3.71 -53.74
C SER A 192 48.92 3.09 -54.12
N ALA A 193 49.09 1.79 -53.94
CA ALA A 193 50.28 1.07 -54.37
C ALA A 193 50.54 1.16 -55.89
N ASN A 194 49.51 1.46 -56.69
CA ASN A 194 49.60 1.57 -58.16
C ASN A 194 49.79 3.01 -58.66
N ASP A 195 49.82 4.02 -57.79
CA ASP A 195 49.87 5.44 -58.18
C ASP A 195 51.27 5.93 -58.55
N GLY A 196 52.31 5.12 -58.32
CA GLY A 196 53.70 5.52 -58.53
C GLY A 196 54.22 6.49 -57.44
N PRO A 197 55.26 7.30 -57.73
CA PRO A 197 55.99 8.07 -56.71
C PRO A 197 55.14 9.12 -55.97
N VAL A 198 54.03 9.57 -56.57
CA VAL A 198 53.16 10.62 -55.98
C VAL A 198 52.51 10.17 -54.67
N SER A 199 52.26 8.87 -54.51
CA SER A 199 51.67 8.29 -53.29
C SER A 199 52.75 7.74 -52.35
N GLU A 200 54.05 7.90 -52.63
CA GLU A 200 55.13 7.33 -51.80
C GLU A 200 55.10 7.88 -50.37
N VAL A 201 54.78 9.17 -50.19
CA VAL A 201 54.59 9.83 -48.88
C VAL A 201 53.34 9.31 -48.14
N PHE A 202 52.31 8.88 -48.85
CA PHE A 202 51.08 8.32 -48.25
C PHE A 202 51.36 6.95 -47.60
N HIS A 203 52.31 6.18 -48.14
CA HIS A 203 52.76 4.90 -47.58
C HIS A 203 53.85 5.06 -46.51
N LYS A 204 54.68 6.11 -46.64
CA LYS A 204 55.83 6.43 -45.79
C LYS A 204 55.67 7.84 -45.24
N VAL A 205 54.97 8.02 -44.12
CA VAL A 205 55.09 9.28 -43.37
C VAL A 205 56.37 9.20 -42.53
N ASP A 206 57.53 9.24 -43.20
CA ASP A 206 58.76 9.60 -42.51
C ASP A 206 58.69 11.11 -42.26
N ILE A 207 58.22 11.52 -41.08
CA ILE A 207 58.63 12.84 -40.57
C ILE A 207 60.14 12.69 -40.34
N HIS A 208 60.91 13.21 -41.28
CA HIS A 208 62.34 13.40 -41.15
C HIS A 208 62.60 14.26 -39.91
N ASP A 209 62.92 13.62 -38.78
CA ASP A 209 63.75 14.24 -37.77
C ASP A 209 65.16 14.31 -38.34
N GLU A 210 65.43 15.41 -39.04
CA GLU A 210 66.79 15.90 -39.18
C GLU A 210 67.24 16.31 -37.76
N TYR A 211 68.09 15.47 -37.14
CA TYR A 211 68.70 15.56 -35.79
C TYR A 211 68.06 14.75 -34.64
N SER A 212 68.44 13.47 -34.48
CA SER A 212 69.33 13.07 -33.36
C SER A 212 69.60 11.55 -33.24
N SER A 213 70.82 11.31 -32.74
CA SER A 213 71.55 10.08 -32.41
C SER A 213 70.78 8.92 -31.73
N PRO A 214 71.27 7.66 -31.79
CA PRO A 214 70.55 6.49 -31.28
C PRO A 214 70.82 6.26 -29.79
N VAL A 215 69.76 6.26 -28.98
CA VAL A 215 69.74 5.59 -27.68
C VAL A 215 68.46 4.76 -27.60
N ALA A 216 68.63 3.47 -27.36
CA ALA A 216 67.56 2.48 -27.28
C ALA A 216 66.72 2.66 -26.00
N ASP A 217 65.39 2.64 -26.15
CA ASP A 217 64.44 2.24 -25.11
C ASP A 217 63.19 1.62 -25.79
N PRO A 218 62.62 0.50 -25.33
CA PRO A 218 61.49 -0.16 -25.96
C PRO A 218 60.18 0.43 -25.42
N GLY A 219 59.69 1.49 -26.08
CA GLY A 219 58.36 2.07 -25.88
C GLY A 219 57.69 2.33 -27.23
N PHE A 220 56.55 1.68 -27.47
CA PHE A 220 55.88 1.51 -28.77
C PHE A 220 55.08 2.74 -29.25
N LEU A 221 55.30 3.94 -28.69
CA LEU A 221 54.61 5.18 -29.05
C LEU A 221 55.53 6.39 -28.75
N ASP A 222 55.59 7.35 -29.67
CA ASP A 222 56.30 8.62 -29.48
C ASP A 222 55.52 9.53 -28.50
N SER A 223 56.18 10.56 -27.94
CA SER A 223 55.60 11.48 -26.94
C SER A 223 54.35 12.26 -27.37
N ASP A 224 54.01 12.29 -28.67
CA ASP A 224 52.85 13.00 -29.25
C ASP A 224 51.71 12.08 -29.76
N GLY A 225 51.85 10.74 -29.66
CA GLY A 225 50.75 9.80 -29.94
C GLY A 225 50.29 9.69 -31.40
N THR A 226 51.12 10.08 -32.38
CA THR A 226 50.83 10.01 -33.82
C THR A 226 51.49 8.80 -34.49
N PHE A 227 50.78 8.16 -35.44
CA PHE A 227 51.29 7.02 -36.21
C PHE A 227 52.29 7.48 -37.29
N LYS A 228 53.41 6.75 -37.47
CA LYS A 228 54.44 7.08 -38.47
C LYS A 228 54.09 6.57 -39.86
N THR A 229 53.22 5.59 -40.00
CA THR A 229 52.71 5.19 -41.32
C THR A 229 51.24 4.81 -41.28
N LEU A 230 50.56 4.92 -42.43
CA LEU A 230 49.19 4.43 -42.59
C LEU A 230 49.09 2.92 -42.32
N LYS A 231 50.16 2.17 -42.61
CA LYS A 231 50.25 0.73 -42.36
C LYS A 231 50.31 0.40 -40.86
N GLU A 232 51.06 1.17 -40.08
CA GLU A 232 51.11 1.05 -38.61
C GLU A 232 49.77 1.39 -37.99
N PHE A 233 49.12 2.47 -38.45
CA PHE A 233 47.76 2.81 -38.02
C PHE A 233 46.79 1.67 -38.28
N ILE A 234 46.76 1.11 -39.49
CA ILE A 234 45.85 0.00 -39.84
C ILE A 234 46.10 -1.20 -38.92
N GLY A 235 47.35 -1.58 -38.67
CA GLY A 235 47.66 -2.71 -37.79
C GLY A 235 47.12 -2.53 -36.36
N VAL A 236 47.24 -1.33 -35.79
CA VAL A 236 46.67 -1.02 -34.47
C VAL A 236 45.14 -0.95 -34.51
N ALA A 237 44.58 -0.29 -35.53
CA ALA A 237 43.14 -0.15 -35.70
C ALA A 237 42.44 -1.51 -35.91
N GLU A 238 43.04 -2.44 -36.66
CA GLU A 238 42.54 -3.81 -36.83
C GLU A 238 42.50 -4.57 -35.50
N ALA A 239 43.55 -4.45 -34.69
CA ALA A 239 43.62 -5.10 -33.39
C ALA A 239 42.54 -4.55 -32.43
N GLU A 240 42.37 -3.23 -32.39
CA GLU A 240 41.32 -2.54 -31.61
C GLU A 240 39.91 -2.93 -32.07
N VAL A 241 39.64 -2.90 -33.38
CA VAL A 241 38.34 -3.32 -33.95
C VAL A 241 38.03 -4.78 -33.63
N THR A 242 39.04 -5.66 -33.70
CA THR A 242 38.89 -7.07 -33.33
C THR A 242 38.58 -7.22 -31.84
N SER A 243 39.27 -6.47 -30.98
CA SER A 243 39.04 -6.44 -29.53
C SER A 243 37.62 -6.00 -29.18
N VAL A 244 37.18 -4.87 -29.75
CA VAL A 244 35.82 -4.32 -29.54
C VAL A 244 34.74 -5.26 -30.06
N THR A 245 34.95 -5.90 -31.22
CA THR A 245 34.02 -6.88 -31.78
C THR A 245 33.84 -8.09 -30.85
N ASN A 246 34.94 -8.59 -30.28
CA ASN A 246 34.89 -9.68 -29.31
C ASN A 246 34.15 -9.28 -28.03
N LEU A 247 34.40 -8.08 -27.51
CA LEU A 247 33.69 -7.54 -26.35
C LEU A 247 32.19 -7.40 -26.61
N TYR A 248 31.79 -6.85 -27.76
CA TYR A 248 30.39 -6.73 -28.15
C TYR A 248 29.71 -8.10 -28.23
N ALA A 249 30.38 -9.10 -28.83
CA ALA A 249 29.84 -10.45 -28.93
C ALA A 249 29.66 -11.13 -27.56
N ILE A 250 30.60 -10.93 -26.63
CA ILE A 250 30.46 -11.42 -25.24
C ILE A 250 29.31 -10.72 -24.54
N ALA A 251 29.23 -9.39 -24.64
CA ALA A 251 28.16 -8.60 -24.04
C ALA A 251 26.78 -9.01 -24.57
N GLY A 252 26.65 -9.24 -25.89
CA GLY A 252 25.43 -9.74 -26.52
C GLY A 252 24.99 -11.10 -25.98
N ARG A 253 25.92 -12.07 -25.86
CA ARG A 253 25.60 -13.37 -25.25
C ARG A 253 25.17 -13.26 -23.79
N ASN A 254 25.83 -12.39 -23.03
CA ASN A 254 25.46 -12.16 -21.62
C ASN A 254 24.08 -11.49 -21.50
N ALA A 255 23.76 -10.56 -22.40
CA ALA A 255 22.45 -9.94 -22.49
C ALA A 255 21.35 -10.96 -22.79
N ASP A 256 21.56 -11.85 -23.77
CA ASP A 256 20.63 -12.92 -24.09
C ASP A 256 20.47 -13.89 -22.91
N ALA A 257 21.57 -14.26 -22.26
CA ALA A 257 21.56 -15.12 -21.09
C ALA A 257 20.78 -14.52 -19.91
N LEU A 258 20.83 -13.19 -19.73
CA LEU A 258 20.06 -12.49 -18.71
C LEU A 258 18.54 -12.59 -18.97
N ALA A 259 18.11 -12.39 -20.22
CA ALA A 259 16.70 -12.57 -20.58
C ALA A 259 16.25 -14.02 -20.32
N LEU A 260 17.05 -15.00 -20.76
CA LEU A 260 16.78 -16.42 -20.54
C LEU A 260 16.72 -16.80 -19.05
N TYR A 261 17.57 -16.21 -18.21
CA TYR A 261 17.56 -16.44 -16.76
C TYR A 261 16.21 -16.09 -16.12
N PHE A 262 15.54 -15.04 -16.62
CA PHE A 262 14.20 -14.65 -16.18
C PHE A 262 13.07 -15.35 -16.95
N GLY A 263 13.39 -16.30 -17.82
CA GLY A 263 12.41 -17.03 -18.63
C GLY A 263 11.84 -16.23 -19.79
N GLU A 264 12.48 -15.12 -20.16
CA GLU A 264 12.10 -14.30 -21.30
C GLU A 264 12.80 -14.77 -22.58
N ASP A 265 12.16 -14.51 -23.73
CA ASP A 265 12.75 -14.73 -25.04
C ASP A 265 13.60 -13.51 -25.45
N PRO A 266 14.92 -13.65 -25.67
CA PRO A 266 15.79 -12.54 -26.07
C PRO A 266 15.34 -11.81 -27.34
N ALA A 267 14.65 -12.50 -28.25
CA ALA A 267 14.12 -11.89 -29.47
C ALA A 267 12.93 -10.96 -29.22
N ARG A 268 12.25 -11.11 -28.07
CA ARG A 268 11.04 -10.36 -27.70
C ARG A 268 11.26 -9.40 -26.54
N CYS A 269 12.21 -9.70 -25.67
CA CYS A 269 12.55 -8.90 -24.50
C CYS A 269 14.06 -8.56 -24.57
N PRO A 270 14.41 -7.44 -25.24
CA PRO A 270 15.80 -7.06 -25.40
C PRO A 270 16.42 -6.63 -24.06
N PHE A 271 17.74 -6.61 -24.01
CA PHE A 271 18.55 -6.30 -22.83
C PHE A 271 18.08 -5.06 -22.04
N GLU A 272 17.77 -3.99 -22.76
CA GLU A 272 17.36 -2.70 -22.21
C GLU A 272 16.04 -2.82 -21.45
N GLN A 273 15.11 -3.62 -21.97
CA GLN A 273 13.82 -3.84 -21.33
C GLN A 273 13.97 -4.65 -20.05
N VAL A 274 14.81 -5.69 -20.06
CA VAL A 274 15.10 -6.52 -18.88
C VAL A 274 15.75 -5.67 -17.79
N THR A 275 16.80 -4.93 -18.12
CA THR A 275 17.53 -4.08 -17.17
C THR A 275 16.68 -2.91 -16.66
N GLN A 276 15.84 -2.30 -17.49
CA GLN A 276 14.88 -1.29 -17.05
C GLN A 276 13.84 -1.86 -16.08
N THR A 277 13.33 -3.06 -16.34
CA THR A 277 12.36 -3.70 -15.45
C THR A 277 12.96 -3.97 -14.08
N LEU A 278 14.19 -4.50 -14.05
CA LEU A 278 14.94 -4.70 -12.81
C LEU A 278 15.22 -3.38 -12.09
N LEU A 279 15.60 -2.33 -12.81
CA LEU A 279 15.87 -1.02 -12.23
C LEU A 279 14.63 -0.42 -11.57
N HIS A 280 13.46 -0.52 -12.21
CA HIS A 280 12.20 -0.09 -11.61
C HIS A 280 11.90 -0.86 -10.33
N PHE A 281 12.05 -2.19 -10.36
CA PHE A 281 11.85 -3.03 -9.18
C PHE A 281 12.78 -2.63 -8.02
N VAL A 282 14.09 -2.46 -8.28
CA VAL A 282 15.06 -2.05 -7.26
C VAL A 282 14.66 -0.72 -6.62
N ARG A 283 14.29 0.28 -7.44
CA ARG A 283 13.88 1.60 -6.95
C ARG A 283 12.61 1.54 -6.10
N ASP A 284 11.60 0.82 -6.58
CA ASP A 284 10.33 0.66 -5.86
C ASP A 284 10.55 -0.10 -4.54
N PHE A 285 11.40 -1.13 -4.55
CA PHE A 285 11.76 -1.87 -3.36
C PHE A 285 12.45 -0.98 -2.34
N GLN A 286 13.53 -0.27 -2.73
CA GLN A 286 14.28 0.63 -1.85
C GLN A 286 13.37 1.69 -1.21
N LYS A 287 12.53 2.33 -2.04
CA LYS A 287 11.58 3.34 -1.56
C LYS A 287 10.61 2.75 -0.54
N SER A 288 10.03 1.59 -0.84
CA SER A 288 9.11 0.93 0.08
C SER A 288 9.79 0.49 1.37
N HIS A 289 11.05 0.06 1.30
CA HIS A 289 11.82 -0.35 2.47
C HIS A 289 12.12 0.85 3.39
N GLU A 290 12.58 1.97 2.81
CA GLU A 290 12.85 3.21 3.55
C GLU A 290 11.57 3.76 4.21
N GLU A 291 10.45 3.75 3.50
CA GLU A 291 9.15 4.16 4.03
C GLU A 291 8.72 3.29 5.23
N ASN A 292 8.93 1.97 5.15
CA ASN A 292 8.63 1.06 6.25
C ASN A 292 9.50 1.33 7.48
N LEU A 293 10.80 1.56 7.30
CA LEU A 293 11.71 1.93 8.38
C LEU A 293 11.30 3.25 9.05
N LYS A 294 10.97 4.28 8.25
CA LYS A 294 10.48 5.57 8.77
C LYS A 294 9.19 5.41 9.58
N GLN A 295 8.22 4.66 9.06
CA GLN A 295 6.95 4.41 9.76
C GLN A 295 7.14 3.67 11.08
N GLU A 296 8.03 2.68 11.11
CA GLU A 296 8.32 1.92 12.34
C GLU A 296 8.93 2.83 13.42
N VAL A 297 9.90 3.66 13.05
CA VAL A 297 10.49 4.66 13.95
C VAL A 297 9.43 5.65 14.47
N GLU A 298 8.54 6.13 13.61
CA GLU A 298 7.44 7.01 14.04
C GLU A 298 6.43 6.33 14.97
N LEU A 299 6.09 5.07 14.69
CA LEU A 299 5.21 4.26 15.53
C LEU A 299 5.82 4.07 16.92
N GLU A 300 7.10 3.75 17.02
CA GLU A 300 7.81 3.63 18.29
C GLU A 300 7.87 4.97 19.04
N LYS A 301 8.17 6.08 18.36
CA LYS A 301 8.10 7.43 18.95
C LYS A 301 6.70 7.74 19.52
N LYS A 302 5.64 7.42 18.78
CA LYS A 302 4.24 7.61 19.22
C LYS A 302 3.90 6.71 20.42
N LYS A 303 4.36 5.45 20.45
CA LYS A 303 4.18 4.55 21.60
C LYS A 303 4.88 5.08 22.84
N VAL A 304 6.12 5.57 22.71
CA VAL A 304 6.89 6.15 23.82
C VAL A 304 6.22 7.43 24.33
N ALA A 305 5.76 8.33 23.45
CA ALA A 305 5.04 9.54 23.82
C ALA A 305 3.76 9.21 24.60
N ARG A 306 2.93 8.28 24.10
CA ARG A 306 1.70 7.82 24.79
C ARG A 306 2.00 7.18 26.15
N ARG A 307 3.11 6.45 26.29
CA ARG A 307 3.55 5.90 27.58
C ARG A 307 3.96 7.00 28.56
N ARG A 308 4.63 8.07 28.10
CA ARG A 308 4.99 9.24 28.93
C ARG A 308 3.76 10.01 29.37
N GLU A 309 2.82 10.28 28.47
CA GLU A 309 1.55 10.95 28.81
C GLU A 309 0.72 10.17 29.82
N ARG A 310 0.64 8.84 29.68
CA ARG A 310 -0.04 7.99 30.68
C ARG A 310 0.60 8.11 32.06
N LYS A 311 1.93 8.03 32.14
CA LYS A 311 2.66 8.19 33.41
C LYS A 311 2.49 9.59 34.02
N ALA A 312 2.47 10.64 33.20
CA ALA A 312 2.25 12.00 33.67
C ALA A 312 0.85 12.17 34.29
N LYS A 313 -0.20 11.67 33.62
CA LYS A 313 -1.58 11.69 34.14
C LYS A 313 -1.74 10.86 35.41
N GLU A 314 -1.03 9.74 35.52
CA GLU A 314 -1.03 8.92 36.74
C GLU A 314 -0.37 9.66 37.91
N ASN A 315 0.77 10.32 37.68
CA ASN A 315 1.44 11.14 38.67
C ASN A 315 0.57 12.33 39.13
N GLU A 316 -0.05 13.08 38.20
CA GLU A 316 -0.97 14.18 38.52
C GLU A 316 -2.17 13.72 39.37
N ASN A 317 -2.75 12.56 39.06
CA ASN A 317 -3.83 11.99 39.87
C ASN A 317 -3.36 11.59 41.27
N THR A 318 -2.15 11.03 41.41
CA THR A 318 -1.60 10.69 42.73
C THR A 318 -1.30 11.93 43.56
N GLU A 319 -0.76 13.00 42.96
CA GLU A 319 -0.50 14.27 43.65
C GLU A 319 -1.82 14.95 44.06
N SER A 320 -2.82 15.01 43.16
CA SER A 320 -4.16 15.54 43.47
C SER A 320 -4.84 14.76 44.61
N CYS A 321 -4.74 13.43 44.60
CA CYS A 321 -5.28 12.59 45.68
C CYS A 321 -4.53 12.80 47.01
N ALA A 322 -3.21 12.97 46.98
CA ALA A 322 -2.40 13.28 48.15
C ALA A 322 -2.74 14.67 48.73
N GLN A 323 -2.97 15.66 47.86
CA GLN A 323 -3.30 17.02 48.26
C GLN A 323 -4.73 17.15 48.79
N HIS A 324 -5.68 16.37 48.24
CA HIS A 324 -7.02 16.22 48.79
C HIS A 324 -6.99 15.54 50.17
N ARG A 325 -6.24 14.44 50.32
CA ARG A 325 -6.02 13.80 51.63
C ARG A 325 -5.46 14.78 52.66
N SER A 326 -4.42 15.54 52.29
CA SER A 326 -3.80 16.52 53.20
C SER A 326 -4.78 17.61 53.65
N LYS A 327 -5.69 18.06 52.79
CA LYS A 327 -6.73 19.04 53.16
C LYS A 327 -7.79 18.46 54.08
N VAL A 328 -8.19 17.20 53.87
CA VAL A 328 -9.15 16.50 54.74
C VAL A 328 -8.57 16.28 56.14
N TYR A 329 -7.29 15.92 56.26
CA TYR A 329 -6.63 15.81 57.57
C TYR A 329 -6.42 17.18 58.25
N ALA A 330 -6.26 18.25 57.48
CA ALA A 330 -6.15 19.61 58.03
C ALA A 330 -7.51 20.23 58.44
N SER A 331 -8.64 19.74 57.89
CA SER A 331 -9.98 20.27 58.16
C SER A 331 -10.80 19.44 59.16
N ALA A 332 -10.27 18.34 59.69
CA ALA A 332 -10.97 17.50 60.66
C ALA A 332 -10.80 18.08 62.09
N PRO A 333 -11.86 18.56 62.77
CA PRO A 333 -11.82 18.99 64.17
C PRO A 333 -11.84 17.79 65.14
N LEU A 334 -11.13 16.71 64.81
CA LEU A 334 -11.14 15.46 65.59
C LEU A 334 -9.76 15.05 66.12
N LEU A 335 -8.77 15.94 66.06
CA LEU A 335 -7.51 15.80 66.78
C LEU A 335 -7.57 16.35 68.22
N LEU A 336 -8.77 16.72 68.69
CA LEU A 336 -9.04 17.09 70.08
C LEU A 336 -10.09 16.18 70.76
N VAL A 337 -10.47 15.05 70.16
CA VAL A 337 -11.39 14.08 70.79
C VAL A 337 -10.74 12.71 71.03
N LEU A 338 -9.44 12.58 70.73
CA LEU A 338 -8.66 11.36 71.00
C LEU A 338 -7.49 11.58 71.97
N GLU A 339 -7.51 12.66 72.76
CA GLU A 339 -6.66 12.81 73.95
C GLU A 339 -7.41 12.52 75.27
N GLU A 340 -8.70 12.17 75.21
CA GLU A 340 -9.53 11.83 76.38
C GLU A 340 -9.90 10.33 76.47
N ILE A 341 -9.32 9.47 75.63
CA ILE A 341 -9.48 8.01 75.70
C ILE A 341 -8.12 7.32 75.51
N GLU A 342 -7.15 7.64 76.37
CA GLU A 342 -5.95 6.81 76.61
C GLU A 342 -5.93 6.19 78.02
N ASP A 343 -7.07 6.19 78.72
CA ASP A 343 -7.31 5.38 79.92
C ASP A 343 -8.39 4.33 79.62
N ARG A 344 -8.03 3.30 78.85
CA ARG A 344 -8.54 1.93 79.04
C ARG A 344 -7.88 0.96 78.07
N ASP A 345 -7.27 -0.05 78.68
CA ASP A 345 -6.61 -1.19 78.08
C ASP A 345 -7.42 -1.91 77.00
N GLY A 346 -6.69 -2.36 75.97
CA GLY A 346 -7.06 -3.46 75.09
C GLY A 346 -7.34 -3.06 73.65
N TRP A 347 -7.24 -4.03 72.74
CA TRP A 347 -7.39 -3.93 71.28
C TRP A 347 -6.07 -3.70 70.51
N GLU A 348 -5.15 -4.66 70.69
CA GLU A 348 -4.29 -5.11 69.59
C GLU A 348 -5.16 -5.62 68.43
N GLY A 349 -4.79 -5.23 67.21
CA GLY A 349 -5.18 -5.95 66.00
C GLY A 349 -6.00 -5.15 65.01
N LEU A 350 -5.38 -4.23 64.29
CA LEU A 350 -5.73 -3.94 62.89
C LEU A 350 -4.47 -3.43 62.16
N GLY A 351 -3.84 -4.32 61.40
CA GLY A 351 -2.67 -4.03 60.59
C GLY A 351 -3.00 -3.05 59.47
N TRP A 352 -2.47 -1.84 59.57
CA TRP A 352 -2.27 -0.92 58.45
C TRP A 352 -0.81 -0.47 58.44
N VAL A 353 0.05 -1.30 57.84
CA VAL A 353 1.43 -0.89 57.55
C VAL A 353 1.40 -0.01 56.30
N SER A 354 1.53 1.30 56.51
CA SER A 354 1.76 2.29 55.48
C SER A 354 3.16 2.06 54.86
N SER A 355 3.21 1.44 53.68
CA SER A 355 4.45 1.29 52.92
C SER A 355 4.87 2.63 52.29
N LYS A 356 5.62 3.43 53.04
CA LYS A 356 6.59 4.38 52.48
C LYS A 356 7.99 3.80 52.63
N LYS A 357 8.49 3.16 51.57
CA LYS A 357 9.93 2.99 51.32
C LYS A 357 10.18 3.17 49.82
N LEU A 358 10.55 4.39 49.43
CA LEU A 358 11.44 4.63 48.30
C LEU A 358 12.82 4.84 48.90
N VAL A 359 13.76 3.97 48.53
CA VAL A 359 15.20 4.27 48.36
C VAL A 359 15.57 3.71 47.01
#